data_AF-A0A920W9E9-F1
#
_entry.id   AF-A0A920W9E9-F1
#
_cell.length_a   1.000
_cell.length_b   1.000
_cell.length_c   1.000
_cell.angle_alpha   90.00
_cell.angle_beta   90.00
_cell.angle_gamma   90.00
#
_symmetry.space_group_name_H-M   'P 1'
#
loop_
_entity.id
_entity.type
_entity.pdbx_description
1 polymer ?
#
loop_
_entity_poly.entity_id
_entity_poly.type
_entity_poly.pdbx_seq_one_letter_code
_entity_poly.pdbx_strand_id
1 'polypeptide(L)'
;MNLEHMGLRWGYVFLRTASHIRNEDLEGLMVQAVEMYLAGEDSREIKQPDYEGRLYTERRHELLGGFGGQRFDADLETAWGKDNATFLVNEQTGGGSGFSKN
;
A
#
# COMPACT_ATOMS: atom_id res chain seq x y z
N MET A 1 4.34 -12.36 -7.15
CA MET A 1 3.67 -13.58 -6.62
C MET A 1 2.18 -13.43 -6.90
N ASN A 2 1.47 -14.39 -7.53
CA ASN A 2 0.08 -14.15 -7.94
C ASN A 2 -0.88 -14.27 -6.75
N LEU A 3 -1.35 -13.11 -6.24
CA LEU A 3 -2.16 -12.98 -5.03
C LEU A 3 -3.55 -13.63 -5.14
N GLU A 4 -4.05 -13.84 -6.36
CA GLU A 4 -5.40 -14.37 -6.61
C GLU A 4 -5.57 -15.86 -6.24
N HIS A 5 -4.50 -16.65 -6.22
CA HIS A 5 -4.59 -18.11 -6.09
C HIS A 5 -4.72 -18.62 -4.64
N MET A 6 -4.61 -17.78 -3.61
CA MET A 6 -4.63 -18.20 -2.20
C MET A 6 -5.94 -17.87 -1.45
N GLY A 7 -6.93 -17.24 -2.11
CA GLY A 7 -8.17 -16.81 -1.44
C GLY A 7 -7.99 -15.64 -0.45
N LEU A 8 -6.80 -15.02 -0.43
CA LEU A 8 -6.46 -13.87 0.38
C LEU A 8 -6.96 -12.60 -0.30
N ARG A 9 -7.84 -11.84 0.37
CA ARG A 9 -8.28 -10.53 -0.11
C ARG A 9 -7.48 -9.46 0.58
N TRP A 10 -7.00 -8.47 -0.18
CA TRP A 10 -6.26 -7.34 0.37
C TRP A 10 -7.11 -6.08 0.24
N GLY A 11 -7.20 -5.33 1.32
CA GLY A 11 -7.83 -4.02 1.36
C GLY A 11 -6.77 -2.93 1.50
N TYR A 12 -7.08 -1.75 0.97
CA TYR A 12 -6.29 -0.56 1.16
C TYR A 12 -7.16 0.68 1.38
N VAL A 13 -6.61 1.67 2.06
CA VAL A 13 -7.18 3.02 2.13
C VAL A 13 -6.08 4.06 2.12
N PHE A 14 -6.22 5.08 1.27
CA PHE A 14 -5.27 6.19 1.24
C PHE A 14 -5.58 7.19 2.36
N LEU A 15 -4.56 7.48 3.17
CA LEU A 15 -4.54 8.64 4.07
C LEU A 15 -4.13 9.91 3.31
N ARG A 16 -3.29 9.72 2.29
CA ARG A 16 -2.87 10.74 1.33
C ARG A 16 -2.59 10.08 -0.01
N THR A 17 -3.20 10.59 -1.08
CA THR A 17 -2.90 10.20 -2.45
C THR A 17 -1.81 11.10 -3.03
N ALA A 18 -0.89 10.51 -3.80
CA ALA A 18 -0.01 11.29 -4.65
C ALA A 18 -0.84 12.03 -5.71
N SER A 19 -0.49 13.28 -5.97
CA SER A 19 -1.26 14.21 -6.81
C SER A 19 -0.89 14.14 -8.30
N HIS A 20 0.27 13.60 -8.63
CA HIS A 20 0.87 13.63 -9.97
C HIS A 20 1.04 12.24 -10.59
N ILE A 21 0.45 11.19 -10.01
CA ILE A 21 0.45 9.84 -10.60
C ILE A 21 -0.99 9.39 -10.92
N ARG A 22 -1.14 8.55 -11.95
CA ARG A 22 -2.45 8.08 -12.40
C ARG A 22 -2.97 7.00 -11.46
N ASN A 23 -4.27 6.73 -11.54
CA ASN A 23 -4.90 5.70 -10.71
C ASN A 23 -4.32 4.29 -10.95
N GLU A 24 -3.97 3.94 -12.19
CA GLU A 24 -3.31 2.66 -12.52
C GLU A 24 -1.95 2.53 -11.83
N ASP A 25 -1.22 3.64 -11.73
CA ASP A 25 0.10 3.70 -11.11
C ASP A 25 -0.01 3.58 -9.57
N LEU A 26 -1.08 4.13 -8.99
CA LEU A 26 -1.43 3.91 -7.58
C LEU A 26 -1.74 2.44 -7.31
N GLU A 27 -2.41 1.73 -8.22
CA GLU A 27 -2.64 0.28 -8.11
C GLU A 27 -1.34 -0.50 -8.06
N GLY A 28 -0.39 -0.19 -8.95
CA GLY A 28 0.95 -0.78 -8.92
C GLY A 28 1.66 -0.58 -7.58
N LEU A 29 1.57 0.63 -7.00
CA LEU A 29 2.14 0.94 -5.69
C LEU A 29 1.53 0.08 -4.56
N MET A 30 0.22 -0.18 -4.62
CA MET A 30 -0.48 -1.00 -3.63
C MET A 30 -0.12 -2.48 -3.74
N VAL A 31 -0.01 -3.02 -4.96
CA VAL A 31 0.45 -4.39 -5.18
C VAL A 31 1.85 -4.59 -4.60
N GLN A 32 2.76 -3.64 -4.84
CA GLN A 32 4.12 -3.67 -4.28
C GLN A 32 4.10 -3.68 -2.74
N ALA A 33 3.23 -2.88 -2.11
CA ALA A 33 3.10 -2.85 -0.66
C ALA A 33 2.58 -4.16 -0.06
N VAL A 34 1.61 -4.81 -0.73
CA VAL A 34 1.11 -6.13 -0.33
C VAL A 34 2.22 -7.18 -0.44
N GLU A 35 3.01 -7.16 -1.53
CA GLU A 35 4.15 -8.06 -1.67
C GLU A 35 5.20 -7.82 -0.57
N MET A 36 5.51 -6.55 -0.25
CA MET A 36 6.41 -6.21 0.86
C MET A 36 5.87 -6.70 2.20
N TYR A 37 4.58 -6.53 2.47
CA TYR A 37 3.94 -7.02 3.69
C TYR A 37 4.11 -8.54 3.83
N LEU A 38 3.83 -9.29 2.76
CA LEU A 38 3.96 -10.74 2.73
C LEU A 38 5.40 -11.22 2.86
N ALA A 39 6.35 -10.48 2.31
CA ALA A 39 7.77 -10.76 2.41
C ALA A 39 8.40 -10.29 3.74
N GLY A 40 7.67 -9.50 4.54
CA GLY A 40 8.21 -8.86 5.75
C GLY A 40 9.24 -7.76 5.46
N GLU A 41 9.20 -7.15 4.26
CA GLU A 41 10.11 -6.10 3.81
C GLU A 41 9.72 -4.72 4.37
N ASP A 42 10.72 -3.95 4.81
CA ASP A 42 10.50 -2.61 5.38
C ASP A 42 10.64 -1.49 4.35
N SER A 43 11.37 -1.71 3.27
CA SER A 43 11.63 -0.70 2.24
C SER A 43 11.94 -1.35 0.90
N ARG A 44 11.47 -0.74 -0.18
CA ARG A 44 11.70 -1.14 -1.56
C ARG A 44 11.88 0.10 -2.44
N GLU A 45 12.94 0.11 -3.24
CA GLU A 45 13.06 1.09 -4.32
C GLU A 45 12.11 0.71 -5.47
N ILE A 46 11.41 1.71 -6.01
CA ILE A 46 10.43 1.52 -7.07
C ILE A 46 10.88 2.31 -8.29
N LYS A 47 10.79 1.65 -9.44
CA LYS A 47 11.04 2.28 -10.74
C LYS A 47 9.95 1.87 -11.71
N GLN A 48 9.09 2.82 -12.05
CA GLN A 48 8.02 2.71 -13.03
C GLN A 48 8.27 3.69 -14.18
N PRO A 49 7.57 3.56 -15.32
CA PRO A 49 7.73 4.49 -16.44
C PRO A 49 7.47 5.95 -16.08
N ASP A 50 6.47 6.20 -15.22
CA ASP A 50 5.99 7.56 -14.91
C ASP A 50 6.53 8.13 -13.59
N TYR A 51 7.12 7.28 -12.75
CA TYR A 51 7.67 7.69 -11.46
C TYR A 51 8.73 6.72 -10.94
N GLU A 52 9.62 7.22 -10.10
CA GLU A 52 10.54 6.41 -9.30
C GLU A 52 10.51 6.86 -7.83
N GLY A 53 11.09 6.09 -6.93
CA GLY A 53 11.16 6.48 -5.53
C GLY A 53 11.29 5.31 -4.56
N ARG A 54 10.78 5.51 -3.36
CA ARG A 54 10.89 4.54 -2.27
C ARG A 54 9.56 4.31 -1.60
N LEU A 55 9.13 3.06 -1.54
CA LEU A 55 8.02 2.59 -0.72
C LEU A 55 8.58 1.97 0.55
N TYR A 56 8.00 2.32 1.70
CA TYR A 56 8.51 1.87 2.99
C TYR A 56 7.42 1.81 4.06
N THR A 57 7.74 1.14 5.16
CA THR A 57 6.86 0.96 6.31
C THR A 57 7.68 0.89 7.59
N GLU A 58 7.16 1.48 8.66
CA GLU A 58 7.69 1.31 10.03
C GLU A 58 7.00 0.13 10.75
N ARG A 59 6.23 -0.69 10.02
CA ARG A 59 5.32 -1.74 10.54
C ARG A 59 4.28 -1.25 11.54
N ARG A 60 4.07 0.07 11.60
CA ARG A 60 3.03 0.68 12.44
C ARG A 60 1.64 0.32 11.89
N HIS A 61 0.78 -0.17 12.76
CA HIS A 61 -0.63 -0.34 12.45
C HIS A 61 -1.41 0.91 12.86
N GLU A 62 -2.28 1.38 11.98
CA GLU A 62 -3.14 2.54 12.19
C GLU A 62 -4.60 2.20 11.92
N LEU A 63 -5.50 3.05 12.43
CA LEU A 63 -6.94 2.92 12.27
C LEU A 63 -7.49 4.23 11.68
N LEU A 64 -8.19 4.12 10.54
CA LEU A 64 -8.96 5.20 9.95
C LEU A 64 -10.44 4.78 9.91
N GLY A 65 -11.23 5.35 10.81
CA GLY A 65 -12.64 4.95 10.98
C GLY A 65 -12.74 3.47 11.33
N GLY A 66 -13.47 2.70 10.51
CA GLY A 66 -13.61 1.24 10.67
C GLY A 66 -12.53 0.40 9.98
N PHE A 67 -11.57 1.02 9.27
CA PHE A 67 -10.51 0.32 8.58
C PHE A 67 -9.22 0.42 9.39
N GLY A 68 -8.59 -0.71 9.70
CA GLY A 68 -7.25 -0.76 10.28
C GLY A 68 -6.31 -1.54 9.39
N GLY A 69 -5.04 -1.17 9.38
CA GLY A 69 -4.02 -1.83 8.57
C GLY A 69 -2.61 -1.31 8.86
N GLN A 70 -1.61 -1.99 8.30
CA GLN A 70 -0.23 -1.55 8.35
C GLN A 70 -0.06 -0.34 7.44
N ARG A 71 0.57 0.71 7.97
CA ARG A 71 0.88 1.92 7.24
C ARG A 71 2.06 1.70 6.30
N PHE A 72 1.88 2.15 5.06
CA PHE A 72 2.92 2.35 4.07
C PHE A 72 2.99 3.82 3.67
N ASP A 73 4.20 4.26 3.42
CA ASP A 73 4.52 5.58 2.91
C ASP A 73 5.37 5.42 1.65
N ALA A 74 5.14 6.30 0.68
CA ALA A 74 5.88 6.33 -0.56
C ALA A 74 6.35 7.75 -0.86
N ASP A 75 7.66 7.91 -0.99
CA ASP A 75 8.28 9.13 -1.52
C ASP A 75 8.52 8.92 -3.01
N LEU A 76 7.99 9.80 -3.85
CA LEU A 76 7.97 9.63 -5.30
C LEU A 76 8.61 10.84 -6.01
N GLU A 77 9.31 10.58 -7.09
CA GLU A 77 9.80 11.55 -8.07
C GLU A 77 9.06 11.31 -9.39
N THR A 78 8.42 12.34 -9.93
CA THR A 78 7.67 12.30 -11.18
C THR A 78 8.19 13.35 -12.17
N ALA A 79 7.72 13.31 -13.42
CA ALA A 79 8.01 14.36 -14.40
C ALA A 79 7.54 15.77 -13.96
N TRP A 80 6.58 15.86 -13.03
CA TRP A 80 6.05 17.12 -12.49
C TRP A 80 6.67 17.53 -11.15
N GLY A 81 7.62 16.73 -10.63
CA GLY A 81 8.31 16.98 -9.37
C GLY A 81 8.06 15.91 -8.31
N LYS A 82 8.42 16.25 -7.08
CA LYS A 82 8.28 15.37 -5.90
C LYS A 82 6.82 15.20 -5.50
N ASP A 83 6.48 13.99 -5.08
CA ASP A 83 5.16 13.63 -4.58
C ASP A 83 5.25 12.63 -3.43
N ASN A 84 4.15 12.41 -2.73
CA ASN A 84 4.07 11.36 -1.73
C ASN A 84 2.69 10.75 -1.58
N ALA A 85 2.68 9.48 -1.20
CA ALA A 85 1.46 8.76 -0.86
C ALA A 85 1.60 8.10 0.51
N THR A 86 0.49 8.02 1.23
CA THR A 86 0.38 7.28 2.48
C THR A 86 -0.90 6.47 2.43
N PHE A 87 -0.81 5.19 2.75
CA PHE A 87 -1.97 4.30 2.76
C PHE A 87 -1.81 3.18 3.78
N LEU A 88 -2.94 2.58 4.15
CA LEU A 88 -3.00 1.42 5.01
C LEU A 88 -3.26 0.17 4.16
N VAL A 89 -2.59 -0.93 4.47
CA VAL A 89 -2.78 -2.24 3.84
C VAL A 89 -3.24 -3.23 4.90
N ASN A 90 -4.26 -4.03 4.58
CA ASN A 90 -4.76 -5.08 5.48
C ASN A 90 -5.23 -6.32 4.70
N GLU A 91 -5.02 -7.49 5.29
CA GLU A 91 -5.62 -8.74 4.86
C GLU A 91 -7.10 -8.80 5.31
N GLN A 92 -8.01 -8.87 4.36
CA GLN A 92 -9.44 -9.01 4.59
C GLN A 92 -9.85 -10.49 4.59
N THR A 93 -9.71 -11.15 5.73
CA THR A 93 -10.24 -12.51 5.93
C THR A 93 -11.72 -12.45 6.32
N GLY A 94 -12.59 -12.89 5.42
CA GLY A 94 -14.03 -13.05 5.68
C GLY A 94 -14.90 -11.88 5.20
N GLY A 95 -16.05 -12.20 4.59
CA GLY A 95 -17.01 -11.20 4.11
C GLY A 95 -17.64 -10.42 5.27
N GLY A 96 -17.10 -9.24 5.57
CA GLY A 96 -17.67 -8.32 6.54
C GLY A 96 -16.57 -7.56 7.27
N SER A 97 -16.65 -6.24 7.30
CA SER A 97 -15.76 -5.41 8.11
C SER A 97 -15.88 -5.81 9.57
N GLY A 98 -14.89 -6.52 10.10
CA GLY A 98 -14.97 -7.05 11.46
C GLY A 98 -13.62 -7.58 11.91
N PHE A 99 -12.91 -6.74 12.66
CA PHE A 99 -11.63 -7.07 13.30
C PHE A 99 -11.70 -8.36 14.13
N SER A 100 -10.69 -9.23 13.98
CA SER A 100 -10.31 -10.18 15.03
C SER A 100 -9.21 -9.53 15.88
N LYS A 101 -9.55 -9.16 17.11
CA LYS A 101 -8.55 -8.87 18.16
C LYS A 101 -8.06 -10.20 18.71
N ASN A 102 -6.76 -10.46 18.60
CA ASN A 102 -6.05 -11.30 19.57
C ASN A 102 -5.24 -10.38 20.47
#